data_AF-A0A355BRG9-F1
#
_entry.id   AF-A0A355BRG9-F1
#
_cell.length_a   1.000
_cell.length_b   1.000
_cell.length_c   1.000
_cell.angle_alpha   90.00
_cell.angle_beta   90.00
_cell.angle_gamma   90.00
#
_symmetry.space_group_name_H-M   'P 1'
#
loop_
_entity.id
_entity.type
_entity.pdbx_description
1 polymer ?
#
loop_
_entity_poly.entity_id
_entity_poly.type
_entity_poly.pdbx_seq_one_letter_code
_entity_poly.pdbx_strand_id
1 'polypeptide(L)'
;MTKKTFMIRISTFLTLCLVVSTAIAQDVASSTRKKGFHFSFGDYGIGNFNVQSRGKVEISDDDKDVKSISSDGYLEITKTVFGSRRSLVITPSGTGLKREYYEGRTLVPFEPEGRKWLSEILPELVRSSTVGAESRVNRFFRAGGAKAVTDEISRLESDYVKEAYAGLLMTQPVAARDYAMIVANVTSTIESDHYNTEFLKKGLEKFMSTKESSTALFTATKRLESDHYKTEVIKAGLRQGPITVENIKILLEASSGMESDHYKTEVFTELLRQNNLTEPIVAEMIAATKSIESDHYKSIVLGKALDKRDLSATAHQRVLESIGTVESDHYKAQILNQLISSKLSPETQTTLMDLMTSFESDHYLNTVATNMLKSQSLTDASFQKLVSVIGHQESDFYLSNFLTEALKQPGITKGGLQEILTATSRIESDHYITEVLIQAAPKVKQINDAAVKDQYRMAAKKIESETYYGRAIRAID
;
A
#
# COMPACT_ATOMS: atom_id res chain seq x y z
N MET A 1 -19.34 -14.41 -59.14
CA MET A 1 -20.44 -14.10 -58.20
C MET A 1 -20.24 -14.93 -56.95
N THR A 2 -19.93 -14.23 -55.87
CA THR A 2 -19.23 -14.69 -54.67
C THR A 2 -20.15 -15.33 -53.64
N LYS A 3 -19.80 -16.56 -53.21
CA LYS A 3 -20.20 -17.14 -51.92
C LYS A 3 -19.46 -16.38 -50.81
N LYS A 4 -20.18 -15.82 -49.85
CA LYS A 4 -19.62 -15.31 -48.59
C LYS A 4 -20.12 -16.19 -47.44
N THR A 5 -19.23 -17.05 -46.97
CA THR A 5 -19.27 -17.71 -45.68
C THR A 5 -18.86 -16.67 -44.63
N PHE A 6 -19.74 -16.34 -43.68
CA PHE A 6 -19.37 -15.50 -42.54
C PHE A 6 -19.11 -16.40 -41.33
N MET A 7 -17.83 -16.59 -41.02
CA MET A 7 -17.36 -17.20 -39.78
C MET A 7 -17.64 -16.26 -38.60
N ILE A 8 -18.37 -16.81 -37.64
CA ILE A 8 -18.22 -16.68 -36.18
C ILE A 8 -17.08 -15.73 -35.75
N ARG A 9 -17.46 -14.58 -35.18
CA ARG A 9 -16.64 -13.87 -34.18
C ARG A 9 -17.39 -13.98 -32.85
N ILE A 10 -17.08 -15.03 -32.09
CA ILE A 10 -17.33 -15.05 -30.65
C ILE A 10 -16.26 -14.13 -30.06
N SER A 11 -16.66 -12.90 -29.76
CA SER A 11 -15.84 -12.01 -28.95
C SER A 11 -16.03 -12.43 -27.50
N THR A 12 -15.08 -13.18 -26.96
CA THR A 12 -14.98 -13.46 -25.52
C THR A 12 -14.67 -12.14 -24.82
N PHE A 13 -15.73 -11.45 -24.39
CA PHE A 13 -15.63 -10.40 -23.40
C PHE A 13 -15.32 -11.10 -22.07
N LEU A 14 -14.06 -11.06 -21.65
CA LEU A 14 -13.67 -11.51 -20.32
C LEU A 14 -14.22 -10.48 -19.32
N THR A 15 -15.48 -10.62 -18.95
CA THR A 15 -16.06 -9.95 -17.79
C THR A 15 -15.29 -10.41 -16.57
N LEU A 16 -14.37 -9.55 -16.11
CA LEU A 16 -13.79 -9.63 -14.78
C LEU A 16 -14.97 -9.48 -13.81
N CYS A 17 -15.50 -10.61 -13.31
CA CYS A 17 -16.40 -10.62 -12.18
C CYS A 17 -15.61 -10.07 -10.98
N LEU A 18 -15.67 -8.75 -10.80
CA LEU A 18 -15.53 -8.12 -9.50
C LEU A 18 -16.60 -8.78 -8.61
N VAL A 19 -16.20 -9.79 -7.85
CA VAL A 19 -16.90 -10.16 -6.64
C VAL A 19 -16.68 -8.98 -5.69
N VAL A 20 -17.52 -7.96 -5.84
CA VAL A 20 -17.78 -7.00 -4.77
C VAL A 20 -18.43 -7.84 -3.70
N SER A 21 -17.61 -8.33 -2.77
CA SER A 21 -18.11 -8.71 -1.45
C SER A 21 -18.79 -7.46 -0.93
N THR A 22 -20.11 -7.42 -1.04
CA THR A 22 -20.92 -6.43 -0.34
C THR A 22 -20.68 -6.72 1.13
N ALA A 23 -19.68 -6.04 1.71
CA ALA A 23 -19.76 -5.68 3.10
C ALA A 23 -21.14 -5.02 3.22
N ILE A 24 -22.01 -5.61 4.02
CA ILE A 24 -23.23 -4.93 4.47
C ILE A 24 -22.71 -3.77 5.32
N ALA A 25 -22.34 -2.67 4.66
CA ALA A 25 -22.32 -1.37 5.27
C ALA A 25 -23.78 -1.12 5.63
N GLN A 26 -24.11 -1.26 6.91
CA GLN A 26 -25.37 -0.75 7.42
C GLN A 26 -25.42 0.73 7.04
N ASP A 27 -26.45 1.10 6.27
CA ASP A 27 -26.77 2.48 5.95
C ASP A 27 -27.04 3.24 7.27
N VAL A 28 -25.98 3.78 7.87
CA VAL A 28 -26.08 4.87 8.83
C VAL A 28 -26.18 6.13 7.99
N ALA A 29 -27.42 6.53 7.69
CA ALA A 29 -27.70 7.86 7.20
C ALA A 29 -27.30 8.88 8.27
N SER A 30 -26.02 9.28 8.28
CA SER A 30 -25.52 10.37 9.11
C SER A 30 -25.73 11.69 8.37
N SER A 31 -26.85 12.36 8.65
CA SER A 31 -27.06 13.72 8.16
C SER A 31 -26.15 14.67 8.96
N THR A 32 -25.14 15.23 8.32
CA THR A 32 -24.30 16.27 8.88
C THR A 32 -25.04 17.62 8.87
N ARG A 33 -25.60 18.01 10.02
CA ARG A 33 -25.89 19.43 10.33
C ARG A 33 -25.56 19.73 11.80
N LYS A 34 -24.91 20.87 12.00
CA LYS A 34 -24.35 21.39 13.25
C LYS A 34 -25.33 21.34 14.46
N LYS A 35 -24.75 20.99 15.61
CA LYS A 35 -25.20 21.18 17.01
C LYS A 35 -26.52 20.51 17.42
N GLY A 36 -26.38 19.29 17.94
CA GLY A 36 -27.39 18.54 18.69
C GLY A 36 -27.01 17.07 18.68
N PHE A 37 -26.42 16.55 19.76
CA PHE A 37 -26.09 15.13 19.87
C PHE A 37 -27.39 14.32 19.99
N HIS A 38 -27.87 13.78 18.87
CA HIS A 38 -28.97 12.81 18.86
C HIS A 38 -28.40 11.39 18.83
N PHE A 39 -28.74 10.59 19.83
CA PHE A 39 -28.48 9.14 19.86
C PHE A 39 -29.78 8.35 19.63
N SER A 40 -29.76 7.44 18.66
CA SER A 40 -30.57 6.21 18.47
C SER A 40 -30.07 5.61 17.13
N PHE A 41 -29.87 4.31 16.87
CA PHE A 41 -30.75 3.12 16.87
C PHE A 41 -29.85 1.85 16.86
N GLY A 42 -30.28 0.61 17.13
CA GLY A 42 -31.61 0.01 17.33
C GLY A 42 -31.49 -1.43 17.87
N ASP A 43 -32.59 -1.96 18.41
CA ASP A 43 -32.86 -3.31 18.99
C ASP A 43 -31.75 -4.11 19.71
N TYR A 44 -30.66 -3.44 20.04
CA TYR A 44 -29.82 -3.69 21.19
C TYR A 44 -29.64 -2.31 21.83
N GLY A 45 -30.41 -2.04 22.89
CA GLY A 45 -30.10 -0.94 23.79
C GLY A 45 -28.65 -1.08 24.27
N ILE A 46 -28.09 -0.03 24.87
CA ILE A 46 -26.87 -0.24 25.65
C ILE A 46 -27.28 -1.13 26.83
N GLY A 47 -27.13 -2.44 26.67
CA GLY A 47 -27.91 -3.41 27.44
C GLY A 47 -29.41 -3.07 27.42
N ASN A 48 -29.91 -2.59 28.55
CA ASN A 48 -31.32 -2.30 28.81
C ASN A 48 -31.68 -0.81 28.79
N PHE A 49 -30.77 0.08 28.35
CA PHE A 49 -30.95 1.53 28.38
C PHE A 49 -31.42 2.14 27.04
N ASN A 50 -32.26 3.16 27.14
CA ASN A 50 -32.52 4.16 26.11
C ASN A 50 -32.25 5.55 26.72
N VAL A 51 -31.36 6.32 26.09
CA VAL A 51 -30.79 7.54 26.69
C VAL A 51 -30.82 8.65 25.66
N GLN A 52 -31.41 9.78 26.03
CA GLN A 52 -31.39 11.00 25.24
C GLN A 52 -30.77 12.12 26.06
N SER A 53 -29.91 12.91 25.44
CA SER A 53 -29.24 14.01 26.14
C SER A 53 -29.03 15.18 25.20
N ARG A 54 -29.21 16.39 25.72
CA ARG A 54 -28.82 17.63 25.06
C ARG A 54 -28.02 18.48 26.03
N GLY A 55 -26.99 19.12 25.49
CA GLY A 55 -26.17 20.04 26.26
C GLY A 55 -25.11 19.33 27.11
N LYS A 56 -24.41 20.12 27.93
CA LYS A 56 -23.33 19.61 28.77
C LYS A 56 -23.91 19.02 30.06
N VAL A 57 -23.64 17.75 30.33
CA VAL A 57 -24.02 17.06 31.57
C VAL A 57 -22.77 16.85 32.44
N GLU A 58 -22.82 17.28 33.70
CA GLU A 58 -21.75 17.08 34.68
C GLU A 58 -22.19 16.04 35.71
N ILE A 59 -21.39 15.01 35.92
CA ILE A 59 -21.68 13.88 36.82
C ILE A 59 -21.02 14.08 38.18
N SER A 60 -21.64 13.57 39.25
CA SER A 60 -21.06 13.58 40.60
C SER A 60 -19.76 12.78 40.69
N ASP A 61 -18.94 13.03 41.71
CA ASP A 61 -17.59 12.42 41.79
C ASP A 61 -17.61 10.91 42.01
N ASP A 62 -18.73 10.37 42.49
CA ASP A 62 -18.99 8.95 42.72
C ASP A 62 -19.79 8.28 41.59
N ASP A 63 -20.09 9.00 40.51
CA ASP A 63 -20.94 8.54 39.39
C ASP A 63 -22.37 8.16 39.81
N LYS A 64 -22.92 8.75 40.89
CA LYS A 64 -24.25 8.41 41.44
C LYS A 64 -25.33 9.50 41.32
N ASP A 65 -25.00 10.72 40.88
CA ASP A 65 -25.97 11.80 40.63
C ASP A 65 -25.49 12.71 39.48
N VAL A 66 -26.39 13.55 38.99
CA VAL A 66 -26.10 14.63 38.04
C VAL A 66 -25.93 15.94 38.80
N LYS A 67 -24.76 16.58 38.65
CA LYS A 67 -24.42 17.86 39.28
C LYS A 67 -25.06 19.04 38.56
N SER A 68 -24.98 19.08 37.24
CA SER A 68 -25.53 20.16 36.43
C SER A 68 -25.79 19.73 34.99
N ILE A 69 -26.70 20.43 34.33
CA ILE A 69 -26.97 20.36 32.89
C ILE A 69 -26.93 21.79 32.35
N SER A 70 -26.41 22.01 31.13
CA SER A 70 -26.44 23.33 30.49
C SER A 70 -27.86 23.88 30.40
N SER A 71 -28.05 25.19 30.40
CA SER A 71 -29.37 25.85 30.52
C SER A 71 -30.40 25.45 29.46
N ASP A 72 -29.95 25.06 28.28
CA ASP A 72 -30.76 24.55 27.17
C ASP A 72 -30.83 23.02 27.12
N GLY A 73 -30.18 22.32 28.05
CA GLY A 73 -30.00 20.89 28.01
C GLY A 73 -31.11 20.09 28.68
N TYR A 74 -31.00 18.77 28.55
CA TYR A 74 -31.78 17.78 29.31
C TYR A 74 -31.05 16.44 29.29
N LEU A 75 -31.41 15.55 30.21
CA LEU A 75 -31.03 14.14 30.19
C LEU A 75 -32.26 13.29 30.48
N GLU A 76 -32.60 12.41 29.55
CA GLU A 76 -33.64 11.40 29.73
C GLU A 76 -32.99 10.02 29.72
N ILE A 77 -33.22 9.25 30.77
CA ILE A 77 -32.75 7.88 30.92
C ILE A 77 -33.98 6.99 31.05
N THR A 78 -34.12 6.01 30.19
CA THR A 78 -35.11 4.93 30.30
C THR A 78 -34.35 3.61 30.47
N LYS A 79 -34.74 2.77 31.43
CA LYS A 79 -34.25 1.38 31.55
C LYS A 79 -35.44 0.43 31.57
N THR A 80 -35.37 -0.63 30.76
CA THR A 80 -36.41 -1.67 30.72
C THR A 80 -35.80 -3.02 31.08
N VAL A 81 -36.24 -3.63 32.17
CA VAL A 81 -35.74 -4.94 32.64
C VAL A 81 -36.93 -5.81 33.01
N PHE A 82 -37.03 -7.02 32.43
CA PHE A 82 -38.11 -7.99 32.69
C PHE A 82 -39.54 -7.37 32.62
N GLY A 83 -39.79 -6.52 31.63
CA GLY A 83 -41.08 -5.84 31.44
C GLY A 83 -41.33 -4.64 32.36
N SER A 84 -40.47 -4.39 33.35
CA SER A 84 -40.52 -3.18 34.17
C SER A 84 -39.75 -2.05 33.49
N ARG A 85 -40.45 -0.95 33.19
CA ARG A 85 -39.87 0.26 32.59
C ARG A 85 -39.82 1.36 33.63
N ARG A 86 -38.64 1.93 33.82
CA ARG A 86 -38.42 3.14 34.62
C ARG A 86 -37.78 4.22 33.77
N SER A 87 -38.16 5.48 33.98
CA SER A 87 -37.51 6.60 33.32
C SER A 87 -37.26 7.78 34.25
N LEU A 88 -36.23 8.56 33.95
CA LEU A 88 -35.89 9.79 34.65
C LEU A 88 -35.57 10.87 33.62
N VAL A 89 -36.29 11.99 33.70
CA VAL A 89 -36.02 13.20 32.93
C VAL A 89 -35.43 14.25 33.88
N ILE A 90 -34.24 14.74 33.53
CA ILE A 90 -33.53 15.77 34.28
C ILE A 90 -33.40 17.00 33.39
N THR A 91 -33.89 18.14 33.87
CA THR A 91 -33.83 19.42 33.17
C THR A 91 -33.29 20.52 34.09
N PRO A 92 -32.62 21.54 33.54
CA PRO A 92 -32.28 22.74 34.28
C PRO A 92 -33.53 23.44 34.83
N SER A 93 -33.41 24.00 36.02
CA SER A 93 -34.43 24.83 36.68
C SER A 93 -33.74 26.05 37.30
N GLY A 94 -34.50 27.12 37.57
CA GLY A 94 -33.96 28.36 38.15
C GLY A 94 -33.23 28.17 39.49
N THR A 95 -33.47 27.07 40.20
CA THR A 95 -32.86 26.72 41.49
C THR A 95 -31.99 25.46 41.45
N GLY A 96 -31.66 24.92 40.26
CA GLY A 96 -30.84 23.71 40.12
C GLY A 96 -31.35 22.79 39.01
N LEU A 97 -31.70 21.55 39.37
CA LEU A 97 -32.18 20.53 38.43
C LEU A 97 -33.58 20.07 38.82
N LYS A 98 -34.52 20.12 37.88
CA LYS A 98 -35.82 19.46 37.98
C LYS A 98 -35.65 18.00 37.56
N ARG A 99 -36.22 17.08 38.35
CA ARG A 99 -36.14 15.63 38.14
C ARG A 99 -37.54 15.03 38.13
N GLU A 100 -37.91 14.41 37.04
CA GLU A 100 -39.20 13.75 36.86
C GLU A 100 -38.96 12.24 36.69
N TYR A 101 -39.28 11.48 37.74
CA TYR A 101 -39.07 10.04 37.80
C TYR A 101 -40.39 9.30 37.54
N TYR A 102 -40.37 8.32 36.65
CA TYR A 102 -41.54 7.56 36.25
C TYR A 102 -41.33 6.06 36.44
N GLU A 103 -42.35 5.40 36.97
CA GLU A 103 -42.50 3.95 36.95
C GLU A 103 -43.62 3.59 35.96
N GLY A 104 -43.26 2.96 34.85
CA GLY A 104 -44.14 2.78 33.70
C GLY A 104 -44.52 4.12 33.07
N ARG A 105 -45.77 4.55 33.27
CA ARG A 105 -46.32 5.84 32.81
C ARG A 105 -46.66 6.80 33.97
N THR A 106 -46.43 6.37 35.20
CA THR A 106 -46.84 7.10 36.41
C THR A 106 -45.69 7.95 36.91
N LEU A 107 -45.91 9.26 37.06
CA LEU A 107 -44.95 10.15 37.73
C LEU A 107 -44.94 9.84 39.23
N VAL A 108 -43.76 9.55 39.78
CA VAL A 108 -43.52 9.22 41.18
C VAL A 108 -42.59 10.28 41.79
N PRO A 109 -42.71 10.62 43.09
CA PRO A 109 -41.74 11.49 43.75
C PRO A 109 -40.29 11.01 43.53
N PHE A 110 -39.39 11.93 43.18
CA PHE A 110 -37.98 11.60 42.96
C PHE A 110 -37.29 11.13 44.25
N GLU A 111 -37.69 11.67 45.40
CA GLU A 111 -37.15 11.27 46.70
C GLU A 111 -38.07 10.28 47.42
N PRO A 112 -37.55 9.19 48.00
CA PRO A 112 -36.16 8.71 47.91
C PRO A 112 -35.90 7.78 46.69
N GLU A 113 -36.95 7.26 46.06
CA GLU A 113 -36.82 6.09 45.17
C GLU A 113 -36.19 6.42 43.82
N GLY A 114 -36.52 7.57 43.22
CA GLY A 114 -35.87 8.04 42.00
C GLY A 114 -34.39 8.32 42.21
N ARG A 115 -34.01 8.89 43.38
CA ARG A 115 -32.60 9.10 43.76
C ARG A 115 -31.85 7.79 43.88
N LYS A 116 -32.43 6.82 44.58
CA LYS A 116 -31.83 5.49 44.74
C LYS A 116 -31.65 4.83 43.37
N TRP A 117 -32.69 4.84 42.53
CA TRP A 117 -32.63 4.27 41.19
C TRP A 117 -31.55 4.93 40.32
N LEU A 118 -31.45 6.27 40.32
CA LEU A 118 -30.38 6.98 39.62
C LEU A 118 -29.00 6.53 40.11
N SER A 119 -28.79 6.45 41.42
CA SER A 119 -27.51 6.06 42.01
C SER A 119 -27.08 4.62 41.66
N GLU A 120 -28.05 3.75 41.39
CA GLU A 120 -27.83 2.35 40.99
C GLU A 120 -27.47 2.23 39.50
N ILE A 121 -28.15 2.99 38.63
CA ILE A 121 -27.98 2.83 37.18
C ILE A 121 -26.91 3.73 36.57
N LEU A 122 -26.60 4.87 37.19
CA LEU A 122 -25.73 5.87 36.59
C LEU A 122 -24.29 5.37 36.39
N PRO A 123 -23.66 4.61 37.31
CA PRO A 123 -22.31 4.07 37.09
C PRO A 123 -22.22 3.16 35.86
N GLU A 124 -23.24 2.33 35.63
CA GLU A 124 -23.34 1.46 34.43
C GLU A 124 -23.56 2.31 33.18
N LEU A 125 -24.46 3.30 33.24
CA LEU A 125 -24.78 4.19 32.12
C LEU A 125 -23.55 4.98 31.64
N VAL A 126 -22.77 5.57 32.54
CA VAL A 126 -21.63 6.42 32.15
C VAL A 126 -20.42 5.64 31.62
N ARG A 127 -20.35 4.33 31.89
CA ARG A 127 -19.33 3.43 31.32
C ARG A 127 -19.70 2.87 29.96
N SER A 128 -20.99 2.90 29.66
CA SER A 128 -21.56 2.29 28.46
C SER A 128 -22.07 3.33 27.45
N SER A 129 -22.04 4.62 27.82
CA SER A 129 -22.39 5.77 26.97
C SER A 129 -21.39 6.92 27.13
N THR A 130 -21.51 7.95 26.28
CA THR A 130 -20.70 9.18 26.37
C THR A 130 -21.33 10.26 27.26
N VAL A 131 -22.44 9.96 27.96
CA VAL A 131 -23.08 10.90 28.88
C VAL A 131 -22.11 11.24 30.00
N GLY A 132 -21.85 12.54 30.18
CA GLY A 132 -20.95 13.02 31.23
C GLY A 132 -19.47 12.76 30.97
N ALA A 133 -19.09 12.22 29.80
CA ALA A 133 -17.72 11.82 29.49
C ALA A 133 -16.69 12.94 29.75
N GLU A 134 -16.99 14.18 29.34
CA GLU A 134 -16.10 15.32 29.56
C GLU A 134 -15.84 15.58 31.05
N SER A 135 -16.89 15.58 31.87
CA SER A 135 -16.77 15.76 33.32
C SER A 135 -15.96 14.64 33.99
N ARG A 136 -16.19 13.39 33.55
CA ARG A 136 -15.50 12.21 34.06
C ARG A 136 -14.02 12.22 33.66
N VAL A 137 -13.70 12.49 32.39
CA VAL A 137 -12.30 12.63 31.93
C VAL A 137 -11.59 13.75 32.69
N ASN A 138 -12.20 14.92 32.83
CA ASN A 138 -11.63 16.02 33.61
C ASN A 138 -11.38 15.63 35.07
N ARG A 139 -12.31 14.89 35.70
CA ARG A 139 -12.17 14.39 37.07
C ARG A 139 -10.99 13.41 37.19
N PHE A 140 -10.94 12.38 36.34
CA PHE A 140 -9.86 11.39 36.37
C PHE A 140 -8.50 12.01 36.03
N PHE A 141 -8.45 12.93 35.07
CA PHE A 141 -7.23 13.64 34.72
C PHE A 141 -6.70 14.50 35.88
N ARG A 142 -7.58 15.23 36.59
CA ARG A 142 -7.17 15.97 37.80
C ARG A 142 -6.68 15.05 38.92
N ALA A 143 -7.27 13.86 39.05
CA ALA A 143 -6.95 12.94 40.14
C ALA A 143 -5.61 12.21 39.93
N GLY A 144 -5.26 11.86 38.68
CA GLY A 144 -4.07 11.05 38.42
C GLY A 144 -3.49 11.17 37.01
N GLY A 145 -3.75 12.28 36.33
CA GLY A 145 -3.23 12.58 35.00
C GLY A 145 -3.72 11.62 33.92
N ALA A 146 -2.94 11.49 32.84
CA ALA A 146 -3.27 10.64 31.71
C ALA A 146 -3.46 9.16 32.11
N LYS A 147 -2.66 8.67 33.08
CA LYS A 147 -2.75 7.28 33.54
C LYS A 147 -4.12 6.97 34.12
N ALA A 148 -4.63 7.82 35.01
CA ALA A 148 -5.95 7.61 35.62
C ALA A 148 -7.09 7.62 34.58
N VAL A 149 -6.95 8.41 33.50
CA VAL A 149 -7.92 8.39 32.40
C VAL A 149 -7.80 7.10 31.58
N THR A 150 -6.60 6.63 31.25
CA THR A 150 -6.42 5.35 30.54
C THR A 150 -6.88 4.14 31.37
N ASP A 151 -6.74 4.20 32.70
CA ASP A 151 -7.26 3.18 33.61
C ASP A 151 -8.80 3.18 33.68
N GLU A 152 -9.45 4.32 33.43
CA GLU A 152 -10.91 4.37 33.27
C GLU A 152 -11.32 3.86 31.89
N ILE A 153 -10.59 4.23 30.82
CA ILE A 153 -10.87 3.76 29.46
C ILE A 153 -10.90 2.23 29.39
N SER A 154 -10.02 1.54 30.13
CA SER A 154 -10.00 0.07 30.19
C SER A 154 -11.21 -0.59 30.84
N ARG A 155 -12.08 0.20 31.48
CA ARG A 155 -13.31 -0.27 32.15
C ARG A 155 -14.58 0.13 31.41
N LEU A 156 -14.46 0.79 30.25
CA LEU A 156 -15.60 1.20 29.43
C LEU A 156 -16.05 0.02 28.55
N GLU A 157 -17.37 -0.08 28.33
CA GLU A 157 -17.98 -1.27 27.75
C GLU A 157 -17.79 -1.37 26.22
N SER A 158 -17.89 -0.24 25.50
CA SER A 158 -17.82 -0.23 24.04
C SER A 158 -16.64 0.55 23.50
N ASP A 159 -16.10 0.11 22.36
CA ASP A 159 -14.99 0.76 21.68
C ASP A 159 -15.29 2.18 21.24
N TYR A 160 -16.54 2.47 20.87
CA TYR A 160 -17.01 3.82 20.62
C TYR A 160 -16.84 4.73 21.84
N VAL A 161 -17.21 4.25 23.02
CA VAL A 161 -17.10 5.03 24.28
C VAL A 161 -15.63 5.14 24.69
N LYS A 162 -14.83 4.08 24.51
CA LYS A 162 -13.37 4.11 24.72
C LYS A 162 -12.69 5.16 23.84
N GLU A 163 -12.98 5.19 22.53
CA GLU A 163 -12.45 6.21 21.61
C GLU A 163 -12.87 7.62 22.02
N ALA A 164 -14.15 7.81 22.38
CA ALA A 164 -14.63 9.13 22.80
C ALA A 164 -13.88 9.66 24.03
N TYR A 165 -13.65 8.82 25.05
CA TYR A 165 -12.87 9.18 26.22
C TYR A 165 -11.39 9.41 25.88
N ALA A 166 -10.81 8.60 25.00
CA ALA A 166 -9.44 8.79 24.52
C ALA A 166 -9.28 10.11 23.75
N GLY A 167 -10.26 10.47 22.91
CA GLY A 167 -10.31 11.74 22.21
C GLY A 167 -10.38 12.93 23.18
N LEU A 168 -11.19 12.83 24.23
CA LEU A 168 -11.27 13.84 25.31
C LEU A 168 -9.98 13.91 26.13
N LEU A 169 -9.30 12.79 26.37
CA LEU A 169 -7.97 12.79 26.99
C LEU A 169 -6.98 13.58 26.15
N MET A 170 -7.03 13.44 24.82
CA MET A 170 -6.12 14.16 23.93
C MET A 170 -6.41 15.67 23.85
N THR A 171 -7.52 16.18 24.38
CA THR A 171 -7.76 17.63 24.54
C THR A 171 -7.22 18.19 25.86
N GLN A 172 -6.82 17.33 26.81
CA GLN A 172 -6.20 17.74 28.06
C GLN A 172 -4.75 18.22 27.85
N PRO A 173 -4.16 18.99 28.80
CA PRO A 173 -2.76 19.38 28.79
C PRO A 173 -1.85 18.19 29.18
N VAL A 174 -1.88 17.13 28.36
CA VAL A 174 -1.04 15.93 28.49
C VAL A 174 0.41 16.28 28.17
N ALA A 175 1.34 15.80 29.01
CA ALA A 175 2.77 15.97 28.74
C ALA A 175 3.25 15.00 27.65
N ALA A 176 4.18 15.43 26.79
CA ALA A 176 4.66 14.62 25.66
C ALA A 176 5.26 13.26 26.08
N ARG A 177 5.85 13.18 27.28
CA ARG A 177 6.35 11.92 27.86
C ARG A 177 5.29 10.84 28.04
N ASP A 178 4.00 11.23 28.12
CA ASP A 178 2.89 10.30 28.36
C ASP A 178 2.26 9.80 27.04
N TYR A 179 2.57 10.40 25.88
CA TYR A 179 1.96 10.03 24.60
C TYR A 179 2.16 8.56 24.23
N ALA A 180 3.36 8.01 24.42
CA ALA A 180 3.64 6.61 24.13
C ALA A 180 2.78 5.66 24.98
N MET A 181 2.64 5.94 26.29
CA MET A 181 1.80 5.17 27.20
C MET A 181 0.32 5.26 26.81
N ILE A 182 -0.16 6.46 26.45
CA ILE A 182 -1.55 6.66 26.04
C ILE A 182 -1.85 5.85 24.78
N VAL A 183 -1.00 5.92 23.76
CA VAL A 183 -1.14 5.12 22.53
C VAL A 183 -1.21 3.64 22.87
N ALA A 184 -0.25 3.12 23.65
CA ALA A 184 -0.18 1.70 23.99
C ALA A 184 -1.44 1.23 24.74
N ASN A 185 -1.85 1.94 25.80
CA ASN A 185 -2.97 1.54 26.65
C ASN A 185 -4.30 1.63 25.91
N VAL A 186 -4.58 2.75 25.22
CA VAL A 186 -5.85 2.94 24.51
C VAL A 186 -5.99 1.90 23.40
N THR A 187 -4.97 1.75 22.55
CA THR A 187 -5.04 0.83 21.41
C THR A 187 -4.99 -0.65 21.78
N SER A 188 -4.55 -0.99 23.00
CA SER A 188 -4.66 -2.36 23.52
C SER A 188 -6.05 -2.69 24.08
N THR A 189 -6.89 -1.67 24.33
CA THR A 189 -8.20 -1.83 24.94
C THR A 189 -9.32 -1.76 23.89
N ILE A 190 -9.14 -0.99 22.82
CA ILE A 190 -10.07 -0.90 21.70
C ILE A 190 -9.81 -2.10 20.78
N GLU A 191 -10.83 -2.91 20.54
CA GLU A 191 -10.73 -4.10 19.69
C GLU A 191 -10.95 -3.75 18.21
N SER A 192 -11.84 -2.80 17.93
CA SER A 192 -12.15 -2.35 16.58
C SER A 192 -11.00 -1.57 15.93
N ASP A 193 -10.48 -2.09 14.82
CA ASP A 193 -9.51 -1.38 13.99
C ASP A 193 -9.97 0.01 13.55
N HIS A 194 -11.27 0.16 13.30
CA HIS A 194 -11.86 1.44 12.92
C HIS A 194 -11.67 2.49 14.02
N TYR A 195 -12.08 2.17 15.26
CA TYR A 195 -11.96 3.10 16.38
C TYR A 195 -10.50 3.33 16.80
N ASN A 196 -9.65 2.31 16.67
CA ASN A 196 -8.20 2.49 16.82
C ASN A 196 -7.66 3.47 15.79
N THR A 197 -8.05 3.33 14.53
CA THR A 197 -7.60 4.20 13.44
C THR A 197 -8.04 5.64 13.65
N GLU A 198 -9.30 5.87 14.05
CA GLU A 198 -9.81 7.21 14.35
C GLU A 198 -9.03 7.86 15.50
N PHE A 199 -8.80 7.13 16.59
CA PHE A 199 -7.98 7.61 17.71
C PHE A 199 -6.55 7.96 17.29
N LEU A 200 -5.88 7.07 16.57
CA LEU A 200 -4.50 7.26 16.12
C LEU A 200 -4.36 8.45 15.16
N LYS A 201 -5.29 8.60 14.21
CA LYS A 201 -5.31 9.74 13.26
C LYS A 201 -5.62 11.06 13.95
N LYS A 202 -6.55 11.08 14.90
CA LYS A 202 -6.92 12.31 15.65
C LYS A 202 -5.81 12.82 16.56
N GLY A 203 -5.03 11.91 17.14
CA GLY A 203 -3.87 12.25 17.98
C GLY A 203 -2.55 12.39 17.23
N LEU A 204 -2.56 12.25 15.90
CA LEU A 204 -1.36 12.04 15.08
C LEU A 204 -0.27 13.09 15.27
N GLU A 205 -0.62 14.37 15.30
CA GLU A 205 0.33 15.48 15.51
C GLU A 205 1.12 15.29 16.82
N LYS A 206 0.44 14.90 17.89
CA LYS A 206 1.04 14.64 19.19
C LYS A 206 1.86 13.34 19.17
N PHE A 207 1.33 12.28 18.57
CA PHE A 207 2.00 10.98 18.53
C PHE A 207 3.23 10.96 17.62
N MET A 208 3.34 11.87 16.66
CA MET A 208 4.53 12.03 15.82
C MET A 208 5.58 12.98 16.41
N SER A 209 5.32 13.59 17.57
CA SER A 209 6.18 14.65 18.12
C SER A 209 7.45 14.17 18.81
N THR A 210 7.51 12.90 19.26
CA THR A 210 8.71 12.31 19.87
C THR A 210 9.05 10.96 19.26
N LYS A 211 10.29 10.52 19.45
CA LYS A 211 10.73 9.20 18.98
C LYS A 211 9.88 8.10 19.62
N GLU A 212 9.72 8.14 20.95
CA GLU A 212 9.02 7.12 21.72
C GLU A 212 7.53 7.02 21.35
N SER A 213 6.88 8.18 21.15
CA SER A 213 5.46 8.23 20.80
C SER A 213 5.20 7.79 19.36
N SER A 214 6.08 8.13 18.42
CA SER A 214 5.93 7.71 17.02
C SER A 214 6.21 6.22 16.85
N THR A 215 7.17 5.67 17.61
CA THR A 215 7.38 4.22 17.70
C THR A 215 6.15 3.52 18.26
N ALA A 216 5.58 4.01 19.37
CA ALA A 216 4.35 3.45 19.93
C ALA A 216 3.17 3.49 18.94
N LEU A 217 3.01 4.58 18.18
CA LEU A 217 2.01 4.73 17.12
C LEU A 217 2.16 3.63 16.06
N PHE A 218 3.35 3.44 15.50
CA PHE A 218 3.55 2.45 14.45
C PHE A 218 3.54 1.01 14.98
N THR A 219 3.97 0.77 16.22
CA THR A 219 3.78 -0.53 16.88
C THR A 219 2.30 -0.84 17.08
N ALA A 220 1.49 0.14 17.49
CA ALA A 220 0.04 -0.03 17.58
C ALA A 220 -0.58 -0.30 16.21
N THR A 221 -0.16 0.45 15.19
CA THR A 221 -0.60 0.28 13.79
C THR A 221 -0.31 -1.12 13.25
N LYS A 222 0.87 -1.67 13.55
CA LYS A 222 1.26 -3.03 13.16
C LYS A 222 0.29 -4.11 13.69
N ARG A 223 -0.37 -3.87 14.83
CA ARG A 223 -1.30 -4.82 15.47
C ARG A 223 -2.73 -4.77 14.92
N LEU A 224 -3.07 -3.76 14.11
CA LEU A 224 -4.37 -3.74 13.43
C LEU A 224 -4.50 -4.99 12.56
N GLU A 225 -5.70 -5.49 12.32
CA GLU A 225 -5.90 -6.67 11.48
C GLU A 225 -6.08 -6.26 10.02
N SER A 226 -6.93 -5.26 9.79
CA SER A 226 -7.28 -4.72 8.48
C SER A 226 -6.12 -3.97 7.83
N ASP A 227 -5.69 -4.45 6.67
CA ASP A 227 -4.70 -3.81 5.81
C ASP A 227 -5.10 -2.40 5.38
N HIS A 228 -6.42 -2.17 5.20
CA HIS A 228 -6.95 -0.85 4.89
C HIS A 228 -6.62 0.16 6.01
N TYR A 229 -6.98 -0.20 7.24
CA TYR A 229 -6.78 0.65 8.41
C TYR A 229 -5.30 0.83 8.76
N LYS A 230 -4.48 -0.23 8.64
CA LYS A 230 -3.01 -0.10 8.68
C LYS A 230 -2.54 0.96 7.69
N THR A 231 -2.92 0.83 6.43
CA THR A 231 -2.48 1.73 5.35
C THR A 231 -2.88 3.18 5.61
N GLU A 232 -4.10 3.42 6.10
CA GLU A 232 -4.56 4.76 6.45
C GLU A 232 -3.69 5.43 7.51
N VAL A 233 -3.41 4.74 8.62
CA VAL A 233 -2.60 5.29 9.71
C VAL A 233 -1.16 5.49 9.26
N ILE A 234 -0.58 4.53 8.54
CA ILE A 234 0.80 4.60 8.03
C ILE A 234 0.95 5.82 7.10
N LYS A 235 0.08 5.97 6.10
CA LYS A 235 0.14 7.10 5.17
C LYS A 235 -0.06 8.43 5.87
N ALA A 236 -0.97 8.50 6.84
CA ALA A 236 -1.17 9.71 7.62
C ALA A 236 0.12 10.08 8.39
N GLY A 237 0.73 9.13 9.11
CA GLY A 237 1.97 9.35 9.85
C GLY A 237 3.15 9.74 8.96
N LEU A 238 3.33 9.08 7.82
CA LEU A 238 4.40 9.38 6.86
C LEU A 238 4.31 10.80 6.25
N ARG A 239 3.10 11.38 6.19
CA ARG A 239 2.87 12.75 5.70
C ARG A 239 3.12 13.82 6.74
N GLN A 240 3.18 13.45 8.02
CA GLN A 240 3.38 14.41 9.11
C GLN A 240 4.82 14.94 9.16
N GLY A 241 5.80 14.14 8.72
CA GLY A 241 7.20 14.54 8.71
C GLY A 241 8.15 13.35 8.56
N PRO A 242 9.47 13.61 8.63
CA PRO A 242 10.49 12.57 8.56
C PRO A 242 10.28 11.51 9.64
N ILE A 243 10.45 10.25 9.27
CA ILE A 243 10.37 9.13 10.20
C ILE A 243 11.75 8.59 10.56
N THR A 244 11.87 8.00 11.75
CA THR A 244 13.10 7.39 12.23
C THR A 244 13.37 6.06 11.52
N VAL A 245 14.63 5.63 11.50
CA VAL A 245 15.02 4.31 10.95
C VAL A 245 14.29 3.16 11.66
N GLU A 246 14.09 3.29 12.98
CA GLU A 246 13.33 2.32 13.78
C GLU A 246 11.86 2.23 13.33
N ASN A 247 11.21 3.38 13.11
CA ASN A 247 9.85 3.41 12.60
C ASN A 247 9.76 2.81 11.19
N ILE A 248 10.76 3.07 10.32
CA ILE A 248 10.82 2.43 9.00
C ILE A 248 10.81 0.91 9.13
N LYS A 249 11.63 0.34 10.01
CA LYS A 249 11.68 -1.12 10.22
C LYS A 249 10.34 -1.70 10.69
N ILE A 250 9.68 -1.02 11.63
CA ILE A 250 8.34 -1.42 12.10
C ILE A 250 7.34 -1.39 10.94
N LEU A 251 7.40 -0.34 10.11
CA LEU A 251 6.51 -0.19 8.96
C LEU A 251 6.79 -1.22 7.87
N LEU A 252 8.05 -1.57 7.61
CA LEU A 252 8.40 -2.64 6.67
C LEU A 252 7.88 -4.00 7.15
N GLU A 253 8.06 -4.30 8.44
CA GLU A 253 7.55 -5.55 9.02
C GLU A 253 6.01 -5.60 9.00
N ALA A 254 5.35 -4.49 9.37
CA ALA A 254 3.89 -4.37 9.26
C ALA A 254 3.43 -4.58 7.82
N SER A 255 4.12 -3.98 6.84
CA SER A 255 3.79 -4.08 5.42
C SER A 255 3.97 -5.50 4.88
N SER A 256 5.07 -6.16 5.22
CA SER A 256 5.33 -7.53 4.78
C SER A 256 4.35 -8.54 5.37
N GLY A 257 3.72 -8.25 6.52
CA GLY A 257 2.67 -9.06 7.13
C GLY A 257 1.24 -8.78 6.65
N MET A 258 1.05 -7.84 5.71
CA MET A 258 -0.27 -7.57 5.11
C MET A 258 -0.63 -8.66 4.10
N GLU A 259 -1.92 -8.87 3.85
CA GLU A 259 -2.41 -9.84 2.87
C GLU A 259 -2.51 -9.20 1.47
N SER A 260 -3.04 -7.98 1.40
CA SER A 260 -3.31 -7.30 0.14
C SER A 260 -2.07 -6.65 -0.47
N ASP A 261 -1.65 -7.13 -1.63
CA ASP A 261 -0.56 -6.53 -2.41
C ASP A 261 -0.81 -5.09 -2.84
N HIS A 262 -2.08 -4.73 -3.02
CA HIS A 262 -2.48 -3.34 -3.27
C HIS A 262 -2.06 -2.44 -2.11
N TYR A 263 -2.44 -2.82 -0.89
CA TYR A 263 -2.12 -2.04 0.31
C TYR A 263 -0.62 -2.09 0.66
N LYS A 264 0.06 -3.23 0.47
CA LYS A 264 1.53 -3.31 0.53
C LYS A 264 2.18 -2.26 -0.40
N THR A 265 1.71 -2.20 -1.64
CA THR A 265 2.21 -1.26 -2.65
C THR A 265 1.98 0.19 -2.23
N GLU A 266 0.82 0.52 -1.69
CA GLU A 266 0.55 1.87 -1.18
C GLU A 266 1.53 2.27 -0.08
N VAL A 267 1.80 1.37 0.88
CA VAL A 267 2.73 1.65 1.98
C VAL A 267 4.16 1.76 1.48
N PHE A 268 4.66 0.80 0.69
CA PHE A 268 6.03 0.85 0.19
C PHE A 268 6.28 2.07 -0.69
N THR A 269 5.32 2.44 -1.54
CA THR A 269 5.47 3.64 -2.38
C THR A 269 5.43 4.94 -1.55
N GLU A 270 4.67 5.01 -0.46
CA GLU A 270 4.68 6.16 0.46
C GLU A 270 6.00 6.22 1.26
N LEU A 271 6.52 5.08 1.70
CA LEU A 271 7.84 4.98 2.34
C LEU A 271 8.93 5.48 1.40
N LEU A 272 8.90 5.05 0.13
CA LEU A 272 9.78 5.55 -0.92
C LEU A 272 9.54 7.02 -1.29
N ARG A 273 8.54 7.74 -0.75
CA ARG A 273 8.45 9.20 -0.91
C ARG A 273 9.30 9.96 0.12
N GLN A 274 9.75 9.31 1.19
CA GLN A 274 10.55 9.96 2.21
C GLN A 274 11.92 10.40 1.66
N ASN A 275 12.38 11.57 2.11
CA ASN A 275 13.62 12.19 1.63
C ASN A 275 14.86 11.78 2.46
N ASN A 276 14.67 11.25 3.67
CA ASN A 276 15.72 10.89 4.61
C ASN A 276 16.12 9.40 4.56
N LEU A 277 15.98 8.76 3.39
CA LEU A 277 16.29 7.34 3.23
C LEU A 277 17.79 7.16 2.94
N THR A 278 18.48 6.43 3.82
CA THR A 278 19.85 5.96 3.57
C THR A 278 19.84 4.75 2.64
N GLU A 279 20.94 4.49 1.94
CA GLU A 279 21.07 3.33 1.04
C GLU A 279 20.70 1.98 1.70
N PRO A 280 21.13 1.63 2.93
CA PRO A 280 20.72 0.37 3.56
C PRO A 280 19.20 0.24 3.74
N ILE A 281 18.52 1.36 3.98
CA ILE A 281 17.07 1.40 4.16
C ILE A 281 16.36 1.17 2.82
N VAL A 282 16.85 1.80 1.75
CA VAL A 282 16.32 1.56 0.39
C VAL A 282 16.53 0.09 0.01
N ALA A 283 17.67 -0.50 0.37
CA ALA A 283 17.91 -1.93 0.15
C ALA A 283 16.95 -2.83 0.94
N GLU A 284 16.65 -2.51 2.21
CA GLU A 284 15.63 -3.22 3.00
C GLU A 284 14.23 -3.08 2.37
N MET A 285 13.86 -1.89 1.86
CA MET A 285 12.61 -1.66 1.14
C MET A 285 12.51 -2.51 -0.14
N ILE A 286 13.58 -2.57 -0.93
CA ILE A 286 13.64 -3.41 -2.13
C ILE A 286 13.52 -4.89 -1.75
N ALA A 287 14.22 -5.35 -0.71
CA ALA A 287 14.12 -6.73 -0.25
C ALA A 287 12.70 -7.09 0.22
N ALA A 288 12.00 -6.15 0.86
CA ALA A 288 10.63 -6.33 1.32
C ALA A 288 9.62 -6.51 0.16
N THR A 289 9.94 -6.11 -1.08
CA THR A 289 9.03 -6.35 -2.22
C THR A 289 8.86 -7.83 -2.55
N LYS A 290 9.70 -8.71 -2.00
CA LYS A 290 9.52 -10.17 -2.10
C LYS A 290 8.24 -10.67 -1.45
N SER A 291 7.66 -9.91 -0.50
CA SER A 291 6.36 -10.26 0.09
C SER A 291 5.17 -9.87 -0.79
N ILE A 292 5.39 -9.23 -1.95
CA ILE A 292 4.36 -8.91 -2.94
C ILE A 292 4.29 -10.06 -3.94
N GLU A 293 3.13 -10.68 -4.08
CA GLU A 293 2.92 -11.83 -4.97
C GLU A 293 2.66 -11.38 -6.41
N SER A 294 1.83 -10.36 -6.58
CA SER A 294 1.47 -9.82 -7.88
C SER A 294 2.66 -9.08 -8.53
N ASP A 295 3.09 -9.58 -9.69
CA ASP A 295 4.09 -8.94 -10.53
C ASP A 295 3.76 -7.49 -10.89
N HIS A 296 2.48 -7.19 -11.11
CA HIS A 296 2.01 -5.84 -11.39
C HIS A 296 2.38 -4.90 -10.24
N TYR A 297 1.99 -5.25 -9.01
CA TYR A 297 2.25 -4.47 -7.82
C TYR A 297 3.74 -4.41 -7.47
N LYS A 298 4.46 -5.53 -7.63
CA LYS A 298 5.93 -5.58 -7.48
C LYS A 298 6.62 -4.61 -8.45
N SER A 299 6.16 -4.54 -9.70
CA SER A 299 6.70 -3.62 -10.70
C SER A 299 6.51 -2.15 -10.35
N ILE A 300 5.39 -1.79 -9.72
CA ILE A 300 5.13 -0.42 -9.26
C ILE A 300 6.13 -0.02 -8.17
N VAL A 301 6.35 -0.89 -7.17
CA VAL A 301 7.27 -0.59 -6.07
C VAL A 301 8.71 -0.53 -6.55
N LEU A 302 9.16 -1.51 -7.35
CA LEU A 302 10.52 -1.53 -7.89
C LEU A 302 10.79 -0.35 -8.82
N GLY A 303 9.83 0.00 -9.70
CA GLY A 303 9.93 1.20 -10.52
C GLY A 303 10.01 2.47 -9.67
N LYS A 304 9.25 2.55 -8.57
CA LYS A 304 9.34 3.68 -7.65
C LYS A 304 10.68 3.77 -6.93
N ALA A 305 11.29 2.63 -6.62
CA ALA A 305 12.62 2.58 -6.04
C ALA A 305 13.68 3.08 -7.04
N LEU A 306 13.56 2.70 -8.32
CA LEU A 306 14.45 3.17 -9.40
C LEU A 306 14.36 4.68 -9.67
N ASP A 307 13.24 5.33 -9.37
CA ASP A 307 13.10 6.79 -9.46
C ASP A 307 13.94 7.55 -8.42
N LYS A 308 14.49 6.86 -7.41
CA LYS A 308 15.39 7.50 -6.45
C LYS A 308 16.71 7.87 -7.12
N ARG A 309 17.10 9.13 -6.96
CA ARG A 309 18.39 9.63 -7.45
C ARG A 309 19.53 8.89 -6.75
N ASP A 310 20.60 8.68 -7.50
CA ASP A 310 21.89 8.20 -7.00
C ASP A 310 21.82 6.82 -6.32
N LEU A 311 21.02 5.89 -6.87
CA LEU A 311 21.09 4.48 -6.44
C LEU A 311 22.50 3.93 -6.65
N SER A 312 23.03 3.29 -5.61
CA SER A 312 24.31 2.60 -5.66
C SER A 312 24.24 1.37 -6.57
N ALA A 313 25.40 0.86 -6.98
CA ALA A 313 25.49 -0.44 -7.65
C ALA A 313 24.88 -1.57 -6.80
N THR A 314 25.00 -1.51 -5.48
CA THR A 314 24.40 -2.48 -4.55
C THR A 314 22.88 -2.41 -4.58
N ALA A 315 22.29 -1.21 -4.61
CA ALA A 315 20.84 -1.05 -4.74
C ALA A 315 20.33 -1.58 -6.08
N HIS A 316 21.04 -1.28 -7.19
CA HIS A 316 20.72 -1.87 -8.49
C HIS A 316 20.76 -3.41 -8.47
N GLN A 317 21.76 -4.00 -7.81
CA GLN A 317 21.84 -5.47 -7.67
C GLN A 317 20.62 -6.03 -6.95
N ARG A 318 20.17 -5.39 -5.86
CA ARG A 318 18.96 -5.82 -5.13
C ARG A 318 17.69 -5.69 -5.97
N VAL A 319 17.60 -4.67 -6.81
CA VAL A 319 16.49 -4.53 -7.76
C VAL A 319 16.52 -5.69 -8.76
N LEU A 320 17.68 -5.99 -9.36
CA LEU A 320 17.83 -7.12 -10.29
C LEU A 320 17.49 -8.46 -9.64
N GLU A 321 17.95 -8.72 -8.41
CA GLU A 321 17.58 -9.91 -7.63
C GLU A 321 16.05 -10.02 -7.44
N SER A 322 15.38 -8.88 -7.22
CA SER A 322 13.92 -8.85 -7.04
C SER A 322 13.18 -9.05 -8.37
N ILE A 323 13.69 -8.53 -9.48
CA ILE A 323 13.17 -8.76 -10.84
C ILE A 323 13.24 -10.23 -11.22
N GLY A 324 14.27 -10.96 -10.77
CA GLY A 324 14.37 -12.42 -10.98
C GLY A 324 13.22 -13.23 -10.36
N THR A 325 12.42 -12.64 -9.47
CA THR A 325 11.21 -13.25 -8.88
C THR A 325 9.91 -12.82 -9.55
N VAL A 326 9.98 -12.03 -10.63
CA VAL A 326 8.83 -11.61 -11.43
C VAL A 326 8.61 -12.66 -12.51
N GLU A 327 7.39 -13.19 -12.62
CA GLU A 327 7.08 -14.25 -13.58
C GLU A 327 6.75 -13.67 -14.96
N SER A 328 5.94 -12.61 -14.99
CA SER A 328 5.51 -11.93 -16.20
C SER A 328 6.65 -11.19 -16.91
N ASP A 329 6.95 -11.60 -18.13
CA ASP A 329 7.90 -10.93 -19.01
C ASP A 329 7.55 -9.48 -19.31
N HIS A 330 6.26 -9.16 -19.36
CA HIS A 330 5.80 -7.78 -19.54
C HIS A 330 6.31 -6.89 -18.40
N TYR A 331 6.09 -7.31 -17.15
CA TYR A 331 6.53 -6.56 -15.98
C TYR A 331 8.05 -6.60 -15.78
N LYS A 332 8.71 -7.73 -16.08
CA LYS A 332 10.18 -7.81 -16.14
C LYS A 332 10.73 -6.77 -17.12
N ALA A 333 10.23 -6.73 -18.35
CA ALA A 333 10.67 -5.78 -19.36
C ALA A 333 10.41 -4.33 -18.96
N GLN A 334 9.27 -4.02 -18.34
CA GLN A 334 8.98 -2.67 -17.86
C GLN A 334 10.05 -2.17 -16.89
N ILE A 335 10.37 -2.96 -15.86
CA ILE A 335 11.33 -2.57 -14.82
C ILE A 335 12.76 -2.52 -15.38
N LEU A 336 13.16 -3.52 -16.19
CA LEU A 336 14.49 -3.56 -16.80
C LEU A 336 14.71 -2.37 -17.75
N ASN A 337 13.72 -1.99 -18.55
CA ASN A 337 13.83 -0.81 -19.41
C ASN A 337 13.94 0.49 -18.62
N GLN A 338 13.24 0.60 -17.49
CA GLN A 338 13.42 1.75 -16.59
C GLN A 338 14.84 1.79 -16.03
N LEU A 339 15.39 0.65 -15.58
CA LEU A 339 16.77 0.57 -15.10
C LEU A 339 17.79 0.95 -16.20
N ILE A 340 17.59 0.46 -17.43
CA ILE A 340 18.41 0.76 -18.62
C ILE A 340 18.41 2.26 -18.99
N SER A 341 17.43 3.04 -18.55
CA SER A 341 17.44 4.49 -18.78
C SER A 341 18.54 5.23 -17.99
N SER A 342 19.12 4.58 -16.99
CA SER A 342 20.26 5.07 -16.20
C SER A 342 21.57 4.44 -16.66
N LYS A 343 22.72 5.06 -16.36
CA LYS A 343 24.03 4.49 -16.70
C LYS A 343 24.36 3.31 -15.77
N LEU A 344 24.52 2.12 -16.35
CA LEU A 344 24.82 0.89 -15.60
C LEU A 344 26.32 0.59 -15.58
N SER A 345 26.82 -0.03 -14.51
CA SER A 345 28.18 -0.57 -14.46
C SER A 345 28.28 -1.85 -15.31
N PRO A 346 29.48 -2.25 -15.77
CA PRO A 346 29.66 -3.50 -16.51
C PRO A 346 29.16 -4.75 -15.76
N GLU A 347 29.28 -4.77 -14.44
CA GLU A 347 28.78 -5.85 -13.59
C GLU A 347 27.24 -5.88 -13.58
N THR A 348 26.59 -4.73 -13.39
CA THR A 348 25.12 -4.62 -13.45
C THR A 348 24.58 -4.97 -14.84
N GLN A 349 25.26 -4.56 -15.91
CA GLN A 349 24.94 -4.96 -17.29
C GLN A 349 25.01 -6.48 -17.44
N THR A 350 26.02 -7.12 -16.87
CA THR A 350 26.22 -8.57 -16.94
C THR A 350 25.09 -9.32 -16.25
N THR A 351 24.71 -8.92 -15.02
CA THR A 351 23.59 -9.52 -14.28
C THR A 351 22.25 -9.29 -14.98
N LEU A 352 22.05 -8.11 -15.58
CA LEU A 352 20.86 -7.83 -16.38
C LEU A 352 20.75 -8.79 -17.58
N MET A 353 21.85 -9.02 -18.30
CA MET A 353 21.89 -9.98 -19.42
C MET A 353 21.66 -11.43 -18.97
N ASP A 354 22.08 -11.79 -17.75
CA ASP A 354 21.77 -13.12 -17.20
C ASP A 354 20.27 -13.28 -16.90
N LEU A 355 19.61 -12.22 -16.40
CA LEU A 355 18.15 -12.25 -16.21
C LEU A 355 17.39 -12.32 -17.54
N MET A 356 17.94 -11.74 -18.60
CA MET A 356 17.33 -11.79 -19.93
C MET A 356 17.19 -13.22 -20.47
N THR A 357 18.00 -14.18 -20.01
CA THR A 357 17.86 -15.59 -20.42
C THR A 357 16.62 -16.27 -19.84
N SER A 358 15.91 -15.63 -18.91
CA SER A 358 14.67 -16.15 -18.30
C SER A 358 13.39 -15.64 -18.96
N PHE A 359 13.50 -14.87 -20.06
CA PHE A 359 12.35 -14.44 -20.84
C PHE A 359 11.82 -15.60 -21.70
N GLU A 360 10.51 -15.77 -21.69
CA GLU A 360 9.78 -16.71 -22.57
C GLU A 360 9.28 -15.99 -23.84
N SER A 361 9.02 -14.68 -23.74
CA SER A 361 8.53 -13.86 -24.82
C SER A 361 9.66 -13.19 -25.59
N ASP A 362 9.87 -13.63 -26.83
CA ASP A 362 10.83 -13.02 -27.76
C ASP A 362 10.59 -11.52 -27.94
N HIS A 363 9.33 -11.08 -27.96
CA HIS A 363 8.98 -9.67 -28.11
C HIS A 363 9.56 -8.81 -26.97
N TYR A 364 9.35 -9.23 -25.72
CA TYR A 364 9.80 -8.47 -24.56
C TYR A 364 11.31 -8.55 -24.38
N LEU A 365 11.90 -9.72 -24.59
CA LEU A 365 13.36 -9.91 -24.60
C LEU A 365 14.02 -9.00 -25.65
N ASN A 366 13.48 -8.96 -26.87
CA ASN A 366 13.97 -8.11 -27.95
C ASN A 366 13.89 -6.63 -27.61
N THR A 367 12.79 -6.21 -26.98
CA THR A 367 12.58 -4.83 -26.53
C THR A 367 13.64 -4.41 -25.52
N VAL A 368 13.88 -5.23 -24.49
CA VAL A 368 14.90 -4.96 -23.46
C VAL A 368 16.31 -4.92 -24.07
N ALA A 369 16.66 -5.90 -24.90
CA ALA A 369 17.97 -5.97 -25.53
C ALA A 369 18.26 -4.78 -26.44
N THR A 370 17.28 -4.42 -27.27
CA THR A 370 17.37 -3.27 -28.19
C THR A 370 17.53 -1.97 -27.42
N ASN A 371 16.81 -1.80 -26.32
CA ASN A 371 16.95 -0.61 -25.47
C ASN A 371 18.31 -0.56 -24.77
N MET A 372 18.82 -1.71 -24.30
CA MET A 372 20.16 -1.81 -23.73
C MET A 372 21.22 -1.40 -24.74
N LEU A 373 21.14 -1.93 -25.96
CA LEU A 373 22.02 -1.62 -27.09
C LEU A 373 22.03 -0.12 -27.44
N LYS A 374 20.87 0.55 -27.37
CA LYS A 374 20.72 1.97 -27.71
C LYS A 374 21.14 2.92 -26.59
N SER A 375 20.96 2.50 -25.33
CA SER A 375 21.07 3.41 -24.17
C SER A 375 22.37 3.24 -23.40
N GLN A 376 22.99 2.06 -23.47
CA GLN A 376 24.18 1.74 -22.69
C GLN A 376 25.45 1.76 -23.55
N SER A 377 26.56 2.20 -22.93
CA SER A 377 27.89 1.96 -23.49
C SER A 377 28.32 0.54 -23.14
N LEU A 378 28.40 -0.33 -24.15
CA LEU A 378 28.81 -1.71 -24.00
C LEU A 378 30.28 -1.88 -24.38
N THR A 379 31.03 -2.62 -23.56
CA THR A 379 32.34 -3.14 -23.99
C THR A 379 32.15 -4.16 -25.10
N ASP A 380 33.21 -4.50 -25.85
CA ASP A 380 33.14 -5.54 -26.88
C ASP A 380 32.66 -6.89 -26.32
N ALA A 381 33.13 -7.27 -25.13
CA ALA A 381 32.68 -8.47 -24.44
C ALA A 381 31.20 -8.40 -24.04
N SER A 382 30.76 -7.25 -23.51
CA SER A 382 29.35 -7.04 -23.14
C SER A 382 28.44 -7.07 -24.38
N PHE A 383 28.88 -6.50 -25.50
CA PHE A 383 28.16 -6.54 -26.77
C PHE A 383 28.01 -7.97 -27.28
N GLN A 384 29.09 -8.74 -27.32
CA GLN A 384 29.05 -10.15 -27.74
C GLN A 384 28.14 -10.96 -26.82
N LYS A 385 28.21 -10.77 -25.50
CA LYS A 385 27.30 -11.43 -24.55
C LYS A 385 25.84 -11.10 -24.86
N LEU A 386 25.51 -9.83 -25.09
CA LEU A 386 24.14 -9.42 -25.41
C LEU A 386 23.62 -10.08 -26.71
N VAL A 387 24.46 -10.14 -27.75
CA VAL A 387 24.12 -10.82 -29.01
C VAL A 387 23.93 -12.32 -28.77
N SER A 388 24.79 -12.96 -27.98
CA SER A 388 24.67 -14.38 -27.64
C SER A 388 23.38 -14.68 -26.86
N VAL A 389 22.98 -13.84 -25.91
CA VAL A 389 21.73 -14.00 -25.15
C VAL A 389 20.52 -13.95 -26.08
N ILE A 390 20.50 -12.98 -27.01
CA ILE A 390 19.40 -12.84 -27.97
C ILE A 390 19.42 -13.92 -29.06
N GLY A 391 20.59 -14.47 -29.40
CA GLY A 391 20.70 -15.53 -30.38
C GLY A 391 19.96 -16.82 -30.02
N HIS A 392 19.47 -16.97 -28.78
CA HIS A 392 18.64 -18.11 -28.36
C HIS A 392 17.14 -17.91 -28.59
N GLN A 393 16.71 -16.76 -29.13
CA GLN A 393 15.31 -16.50 -29.47
C GLN A 393 14.78 -17.44 -30.56
N GLU A 394 13.50 -17.78 -30.49
CA GLU A 394 12.83 -18.66 -31.45
C GLU A 394 12.33 -17.88 -32.68
N SER A 395 11.94 -16.62 -32.50
CA SER A 395 11.38 -15.80 -33.56
C SER A 395 12.47 -15.17 -34.44
N ASP A 396 12.58 -15.68 -35.67
CA ASP A 396 13.41 -15.09 -36.74
C ASP A 396 13.17 -13.58 -36.95
N PHE A 397 11.92 -13.14 -36.83
CA PHE A 397 11.55 -11.73 -37.00
C PHE A 397 12.17 -10.87 -35.91
N TYR A 398 12.05 -11.27 -34.63
CA TYR A 398 12.63 -10.50 -33.54
C TYR A 398 14.16 -10.58 -33.59
N LEU A 399 14.74 -11.76 -33.79
CA LEU A 399 16.18 -11.92 -33.90
C LEU A 399 16.77 -11.04 -35.01
N SER A 400 16.20 -11.07 -36.22
CA SER A 400 16.66 -10.22 -37.34
C SER A 400 16.52 -8.73 -37.04
N ASN A 401 15.44 -8.29 -36.42
CA ASN A 401 15.27 -6.90 -36.00
C ASN A 401 16.36 -6.45 -35.01
N PHE A 402 16.72 -7.30 -34.05
CA PHE A 402 17.80 -6.98 -33.11
C PHE A 402 19.16 -6.96 -33.80
N LEU A 403 19.47 -7.96 -34.65
CA LEU A 403 20.76 -8.03 -35.35
C LEU A 403 20.95 -6.86 -36.33
N THR A 404 19.90 -6.46 -37.04
CA THR A 404 19.94 -5.27 -37.91
C THR A 404 20.15 -3.99 -37.11
N GLU A 405 19.56 -3.87 -35.93
CA GLU A 405 19.84 -2.75 -35.03
C GLU A 405 21.27 -2.78 -34.46
N ALA A 406 21.77 -3.97 -34.09
CA ALA A 406 23.14 -4.18 -33.64
C ALA A 406 24.15 -3.74 -34.71
N LEU A 407 23.86 -4.02 -35.99
CA LEU A 407 24.65 -3.58 -37.14
C LEU A 407 24.66 -2.06 -37.35
N LYS A 408 23.81 -1.27 -36.69
CA LYS A 408 23.88 0.19 -36.78
C LYS A 408 24.92 0.80 -35.84
N GLN A 409 25.46 0.02 -34.90
CA GLN A 409 26.47 0.52 -33.96
C GLN A 409 27.75 0.95 -34.71
N PRO A 410 28.28 2.16 -34.48
CA PRO A 410 29.40 2.70 -35.24
C PRO A 410 30.74 2.00 -34.94
N GLY A 411 30.87 1.36 -33.78
CA GLY A 411 32.12 0.76 -33.28
C GLY A 411 32.14 -0.77 -33.23
N ILE A 412 31.39 -1.47 -34.09
CA ILE A 412 31.39 -2.94 -34.10
C ILE A 412 32.79 -3.47 -34.42
N THR A 413 33.33 -4.28 -33.51
CA THR A 413 34.63 -4.93 -33.67
C THR A 413 34.53 -6.16 -34.57
N LYS A 414 35.68 -6.77 -34.89
CA LYS A 414 35.72 -8.10 -35.51
C LYS A 414 34.91 -9.12 -34.71
N GLY A 415 35.14 -9.22 -33.40
CA GLY A 415 34.45 -10.19 -32.55
C GLY A 415 32.93 -9.94 -32.50
N GLY A 416 32.52 -8.68 -32.36
CA GLY A 416 31.10 -8.31 -32.41
C GLY A 416 30.43 -8.67 -33.74
N LEU A 417 31.10 -8.45 -34.87
CA LEU A 417 30.53 -8.82 -36.18
C LEU A 417 30.48 -10.35 -36.37
N GLN A 418 31.47 -11.08 -35.87
CA GLN A 418 31.44 -12.55 -35.87
C GLN A 418 30.24 -13.07 -35.06
N GLU A 419 29.99 -12.52 -33.88
CA GLU A 419 28.86 -12.96 -33.05
C GLU A 419 27.51 -12.69 -33.72
N ILE A 420 27.36 -11.54 -34.39
CA ILE A 420 26.16 -11.25 -35.21
C ILE A 420 25.97 -12.30 -36.31
N LEU A 421 27.04 -12.67 -37.03
CA LEU A 421 26.96 -13.65 -38.11
C LEU A 421 26.70 -15.07 -37.59
N THR A 422 27.22 -15.41 -36.40
CA THR A 422 26.85 -16.65 -35.68
C THR A 422 25.36 -16.67 -35.40
N ALA A 423 24.82 -15.60 -34.79
CA ALA A 423 23.39 -15.51 -34.48
C ALA A 423 22.53 -15.52 -35.75
N THR A 424 22.97 -14.87 -36.82
CA THR A 424 22.29 -14.88 -38.14
C THR A 424 22.14 -16.31 -38.67
N SER A 425 23.11 -17.19 -38.42
CA SER A 425 23.05 -18.58 -38.87
C SER A 425 22.01 -19.45 -38.16
N ARG A 426 21.40 -18.91 -37.08
CA ARG A 426 20.31 -19.55 -36.33
C ARG A 426 18.93 -19.19 -36.88
N ILE A 427 18.83 -18.14 -37.70
CA ILE A 427 17.58 -17.77 -38.38
C ILE A 427 17.23 -18.84 -39.41
N GLU A 428 15.96 -19.22 -39.48
CA GLU A 428 15.47 -20.21 -40.46
C GLU A 428 14.94 -19.57 -41.74
N SER A 429 14.33 -18.39 -41.64
CA SER A 429 13.78 -17.67 -42.78
C SER A 429 14.86 -17.10 -43.71
N ASP A 430 14.90 -17.60 -44.94
CA ASP A 430 15.68 -17.05 -46.06
C ASP A 430 15.62 -15.53 -46.19
N HIS A 431 14.42 -14.98 -46.01
CA HIS A 431 14.17 -13.55 -46.10
C HIS A 431 14.95 -12.80 -45.01
N TYR A 432 14.77 -13.19 -43.75
CA TYR A 432 15.41 -12.52 -42.61
C TYR A 432 16.92 -12.73 -42.56
N ILE A 433 17.43 -13.92 -42.92
CA ILE A 433 18.88 -14.13 -43.11
C ILE A 433 19.42 -13.11 -44.13
N THR A 434 18.76 -13.00 -45.28
CA THR A 434 19.21 -12.11 -46.36
C THR A 434 19.20 -10.64 -45.92
N GLU A 435 18.18 -10.20 -45.19
CA GLU A 435 18.11 -8.82 -44.70
C GLU A 435 19.27 -8.48 -43.76
N VAL A 436 19.56 -9.37 -42.80
CA VAL A 436 20.69 -9.17 -41.87
C VAL A 436 22.02 -9.18 -42.62
N LEU A 437 22.23 -10.12 -43.54
CA LEU A 437 23.47 -10.23 -44.31
C LEU A 437 23.71 -9.01 -45.22
N ILE A 438 22.69 -8.53 -45.93
CA ILE A 438 22.82 -7.31 -46.74
C ILE A 438 23.25 -6.12 -45.88
N GLN A 439 22.69 -5.97 -44.67
CA GLN A 439 23.09 -4.91 -43.75
C GLN A 439 24.49 -5.12 -43.15
N ALA A 440 24.92 -6.37 -42.99
CA ALA A 440 26.26 -6.68 -42.48
C ALA A 440 27.36 -6.44 -43.51
N ALA A 441 27.07 -6.59 -44.81
CA ALA A 441 28.07 -6.61 -45.87
C ALA A 441 29.01 -5.38 -45.90
N PRO A 442 28.55 -4.12 -45.72
CA PRO A 442 29.45 -2.97 -45.65
C PRO A 442 30.49 -3.09 -44.53
N LYS A 443 30.08 -3.59 -43.36
CA LYS A 443 31.00 -3.79 -42.22
C LYS A 443 31.94 -4.95 -42.45
N VAL A 444 31.50 -6.04 -43.09
CA VAL A 444 32.39 -7.14 -43.45
C VAL A 444 33.46 -6.68 -44.44
N LYS A 445 33.08 -5.88 -45.45
CA LYS A 445 34.02 -5.26 -46.40
C LYS A 445 35.00 -4.32 -45.70
N GLN A 446 34.51 -3.53 -44.75
CA GLN A 446 35.34 -2.61 -43.97
C GLN A 446 36.36 -3.33 -43.09
N ILE A 447 35.95 -4.39 -42.38
CA ILE A 447 36.86 -5.18 -41.52
C ILE A 447 37.86 -5.97 -42.37
N ASN A 448 37.46 -6.42 -43.56
CA ASN A 448 38.31 -7.09 -44.55
C ASN A 448 39.11 -8.29 -43.99
N ASP A 449 38.51 -9.05 -43.08
CA ASP A 449 39.12 -10.22 -42.45
C ASP A 449 38.60 -11.52 -43.07
N ALA A 450 39.50 -12.47 -43.34
CA ALA A 450 39.14 -13.73 -44.00
C ALA A 450 38.12 -14.55 -43.19
N ALA A 451 38.30 -14.65 -41.87
CA ALA A 451 37.41 -15.43 -41.01
C ALA A 451 36.00 -14.82 -40.97
N VAL A 452 35.90 -13.49 -40.94
CA VAL A 452 34.61 -12.78 -41.00
C VAL A 452 33.91 -13.03 -42.35
N LYS A 453 34.63 -12.97 -43.47
CA LYS A 453 34.07 -13.25 -44.81
C LYS A 453 33.59 -14.69 -44.92
N ASP A 454 34.34 -15.64 -44.36
CA ASP A 454 33.96 -17.05 -44.38
C ASP A 454 32.72 -17.31 -43.52
N GLN A 455 32.64 -16.68 -42.35
CA GLN A 455 31.47 -16.77 -41.49
C GLN A 455 30.21 -16.14 -42.12
N TYR A 456 30.36 -15.03 -42.84
CA TYR A 456 29.29 -14.45 -43.65
C TYR A 456 28.78 -15.44 -44.71
N ARG A 457 29.70 -16.09 -45.43
CA ARG A 457 29.34 -17.10 -46.44
C ARG A 457 28.70 -18.34 -45.81
N MET A 458 29.10 -18.74 -44.61
CA MET A 458 28.47 -19.84 -43.87
C MET A 458 27.02 -19.51 -43.53
N ALA A 459 26.75 -18.30 -43.02
CA ALA A 459 25.39 -17.83 -42.78
C ALA A 459 24.58 -17.77 -44.09
N ALA A 460 25.16 -17.26 -45.18
CA ALA A 460 24.49 -17.19 -46.47
C ALA A 460 24.09 -18.58 -47.01
N LYS A 461 24.92 -19.61 -46.81
CA LYS A 461 24.63 -20.99 -47.24
C LYS A 461 23.41 -21.63 -46.56
N LYS A 462 22.88 -21.01 -45.50
CA LYS A 462 21.63 -21.45 -44.87
C LYS A 462 20.39 -21.01 -45.65
N ILE A 463 20.53 -20.08 -46.59
CA ILE A 463 19.44 -19.61 -47.46
C ILE A 463 19.16 -20.66 -48.53
N GLU A 464 17.93 -21.21 -48.56
CA GLU A 464 17.52 -22.22 -49.54
C GLU A 464 17.10 -21.60 -50.87
N SER A 465 16.50 -20.41 -50.85
CA SER A 465 16.09 -19.68 -52.04
C SER A 465 17.28 -19.10 -52.79
N GLU A 466 17.51 -19.59 -54.01
CA GLU A 466 18.52 -19.09 -54.96
C GLU A 466 18.47 -17.56 -55.15
N THR A 467 17.27 -16.98 -55.15
CA THR A 467 17.10 -15.53 -55.32
C THR A 467 17.62 -14.75 -54.12
N TYR A 468 17.28 -15.21 -52.91
CA TYR A 468 17.74 -14.61 -51.66
C TYR A 468 19.23 -14.85 -51.44
N TYR A 469 19.72 -16.07 -51.69
CA TYR A 469 21.13 -16.44 -51.60
C TYR A 469 21.98 -15.57 -52.53
N GLY A 470 21.59 -15.46 -53.80
CA GLY A 470 22.29 -14.62 -54.76
C GLY A 470 22.33 -13.14 -54.35
N ARG A 471 21.27 -12.63 -53.71
CA ARG A 471 21.26 -11.25 -53.17
C ARG A 471 22.25 -11.09 -52.01
N ALA A 472 22.31 -12.05 -51.09
CA ALA A 472 23.23 -12.02 -49.95
C ALA A 472 24.70 -12.11 -50.40
N ILE A 473 25.05 -13.01 -51.33
CA ILE A 473 26.43 -13.16 -51.81
C ILE A 473 26.90 -11.94 -52.60
N ARG A 474 26.07 -11.40 -53.51
CA ARG A 474 26.44 -10.18 -54.26
C ARG A 474 26.65 -8.95 -53.38
N ALA A 475 26.16 -8.94 -52.15
CA ALA A 475 26.37 -7.82 -51.24
C ALA A 475 27.81 -7.76 -50.71
N ILE A 476 28.49 -8.92 -50.57
CA ILE A 476 29.86 -9.01 -50.05
C ILE A 476 30.93 -9.07 -51.14
N ASP A 477 30.56 -9.46 -52.37
CA ASP A 477 31.37 -9.28 -53.58
C ASP A 477 31.52 -7.79 -53.93
#